data_AF-A0A925ESB2-F1
#
_entry.id   AF-A0A925ESB2-F1
#
_cell.length_a   1.000
_cell.length_b   1.000
_cell.length_c   1.000
_cell.angle_alpha   90.00
_cell.angle_beta   90.00
_cell.angle_gamma   90.00
#
_symmetry.space_group_name_H-M   'P 1'
#
loop_
_entity.id
_entity.type
_entity.pdbx_description
1 polymer ?
#
loop_
_entity_poly.entity_id
_entity_poly.type
_entity_poly.pdbx_seq_one_letter_code
_entity_poly.pdbx_strand_id
1 'polypeptide(L)'
;MPLPRPQPVLVKGKGKAAEALRTEIDASPLLLVANQAEICVEVQDGRFVFLLGERPLGAVRFSGFRPDRKARDTLEHLAGYLNVLNLAIPNNRLGLEIDVELKRLSQAATKDKPGQTEPLSVENEAVLLANGRNLVIDVTNRSQVPLYIYVLDLDEEIRLAPLHPASGYGKPAKPGEVVSIGYGPDIVITFTTLKGQKESIDDLLIFGSVNPIDPAPLMLPALGEKRLVVNDLFGTGSRLDRDLRTALTGQVPDAATALDPQDSWILLRRAVLVRR
;
A
#
# COMPACT_ATOMS: atom_id res chain seq x y z
N MET A 1 22.52 3.16 27.30
CA MET A 1 22.46 2.29 26.12
C MET A 1 21.12 2.53 25.44
N PRO A 2 21.05 2.77 24.12
CA PRO A 2 19.78 2.77 23.42
C PRO A 2 19.12 1.38 23.58
N LEU A 3 17.81 1.37 23.81
CA LEU A 3 17.03 0.14 23.86
C LEU A 3 17.17 -0.60 22.51
N PRO A 4 17.24 -1.95 22.51
CA PRO A 4 17.21 -2.70 21.27
C PRO A 4 15.95 -2.33 20.51
N ARG A 5 16.12 -1.91 19.25
CA ARG A 5 14.98 -1.63 18.37
C ARG A 5 14.21 -2.94 18.14
N PRO A 6 12.87 -2.94 18.15
CA PRO A 6 12.11 -4.13 17.84
C PRO A 6 12.46 -4.61 16.42
N GLN A 7 12.72 -5.91 16.26
CA GLN A 7 12.98 -6.52 14.95
C GLN A 7 11.62 -6.83 14.29
N PRO A 8 11.31 -6.24 13.12
CA PRO A 8 10.04 -6.48 12.43
C PRO A 8 10.01 -7.81 11.66
N VAL A 9 11.16 -8.50 11.59
CA VAL A 9 11.30 -9.80 10.91
C VAL A 9 11.76 -10.84 11.92
N LEU A 10 10.93 -11.86 12.15
CA LEU A 10 11.29 -13.01 12.98
C LEU A 10 11.98 -14.08 12.13
N VAL A 11 13.29 -14.28 12.29
CA VAL A 11 14.01 -15.39 11.65
C VAL A 11 14.00 -16.62 12.54
N LYS A 12 13.17 -17.61 12.21
CA LYS A 12 13.11 -18.93 12.86
C LYS A 12 14.10 -19.89 12.22
N GLY A 13 15.08 -20.31 13.00
CA GLY A 13 16.13 -21.22 12.54
C GLY A 13 17.47 -20.93 13.23
N LYS A 14 18.32 -21.96 13.30
CA LYS A 14 19.67 -21.87 13.87
C LYS A 14 20.72 -22.10 12.79
N GLY A 15 21.93 -21.57 13.00
CA GLY A 15 23.07 -21.77 12.12
C GLY A 15 23.44 -20.55 11.26
N LYS A 16 24.55 -20.67 10.55
CA LYS A 16 25.23 -19.55 9.87
C LYS A 16 24.38 -18.82 8.83
N ALA A 17 23.50 -19.52 8.11
CA ALA A 17 22.60 -18.90 7.13
C ALA A 17 21.54 -18.01 7.81
N ALA A 18 20.99 -18.46 8.95
CA ALA A 18 20.05 -17.68 9.74
C ALA A 18 20.72 -16.44 10.36
N GLU A 19 21.95 -16.60 10.86
CA GLU A 19 22.76 -15.49 11.39
C GLU A 19 23.10 -14.46 10.31
N ALA A 20 23.53 -14.91 9.12
CA ALA A 20 23.83 -14.00 8.02
C ALA A 20 22.60 -13.22 7.55
N LEU A 21 21.43 -13.85 7.51
CA LEU A 21 20.18 -13.15 7.20
C LEU A 21 19.83 -12.09 8.25
N ARG A 22 20.01 -12.40 9.55
CA ARG A 22 19.81 -11.41 10.63
C ARG A 22 20.74 -10.21 10.47
N THR A 23 22.02 -10.44 10.13
CA THR A 23 22.97 -9.35 9.88
C THR A 23 22.56 -8.48 8.68
N GLU A 24 22.06 -9.07 7.59
CA GLU A 24 21.53 -8.30 6.45
C GLU A 24 20.28 -7.50 6.82
N ILE A 25 19.40 -8.08 7.66
CA ILE A 25 18.22 -7.38 8.18
C ILE A 25 18.63 -6.17 9.02
N ASP A 26 19.57 -6.35 9.96
CA ASP A 26 20.06 -5.28 10.84
C ASP A 26 20.74 -4.15 10.04
N ALA A 27 21.30 -4.46 8.87
CA ALA A 27 21.91 -3.48 7.98
C ALA A 27 20.91 -2.72 7.09
N SER A 28 19.66 -3.19 6.95
CA SER A 28 18.67 -2.56 6.08
C SER A 28 17.85 -1.50 6.83
N PRO A 29 17.83 -0.23 6.37
CA PRO A 29 17.08 0.84 7.05
C PRO A 29 15.56 0.65 6.96
N LEU A 30 15.07 -0.06 5.94
CA LEU A 30 13.65 -0.32 5.71
C LEU A 30 13.08 -1.39 6.66
N LEU A 31 13.92 -2.31 7.13
CA LEU A 31 13.55 -3.47 7.94
C LEU A 31 13.59 -3.22 9.45
N LEU A 32 13.38 -1.99 9.91
CA LEU A 32 13.54 -1.60 11.32
C LEU A 32 12.29 -0.95 11.96
N VAL A 33 11.13 -0.97 11.30
CA VAL A 33 10.04 -0.02 11.62
C VAL A 33 8.81 -0.62 12.35
N ALA A 34 8.67 -1.94 12.52
CA ALA A 34 7.46 -2.51 13.16
C ALA A 34 7.66 -2.95 14.62
N ASN A 35 6.68 -2.62 15.48
CA ASN A 35 6.63 -3.00 16.90
C ASN A 35 6.21 -4.47 17.14
N GLN A 36 5.71 -5.17 16.12
CA GLN A 36 5.41 -6.61 16.15
C GLN A 36 5.83 -7.24 14.82
N ALA A 37 6.47 -8.41 14.87
CA ALA A 37 6.95 -9.08 13.67
C ALA A 37 5.79 -9.80 12.95
N GLU A 38 5.18 -9.12 11.98
CA GLU A 38 4.21 -9.75 11.06
C GLU A 38 4.92 -10.63 10.02
N ILE A 39 6.19 -10.34 9.72
CA ILE A 39 7.01 -11.10 8.77
C ILE A 39 7.80 -12.16 9.53
N CYS A 40 7.63 -13.42 9.14
CA CYS A 40 8.42 -14.54 9.64
C CYS A 40 9.22 -15.20 8.50
N VAL A 41 10.48 -15.52 8.76
CA VAL A 41 11.33 -16.29 7.84
C VAL A 41 11.73 -17.58 8.50
N GLU A 42 11.37 -18.71 7.92
CA GLU A 42 11.79 -20.04 8.37
C GLU A 42 12.96 -20.54 7.53
N VAL A 43 14.02 -21.00 8.20
CA VAL A 43 15.18 -21.59 7.52
C VAL A 43 14.98 -23.11 7.45
N GLN A 44 14.69 -23.61 6.25
CA GLN A 44 14.37 -25.02 6.02
C GLN A 44 15.11 -25.53 4.78
N ASP A 45 15.79 -26.67 4.88
CA ASP A 45 16.34 -27.43 3.74
C ASP A 45 17.04 -26.61 2.65
N GLY A 46 17.97 -25.73 3.04
CA GLY A 46 18.72 -24.89 2.10
C GLY A 46 17.91 -23.72 1.52
N ARG A 47 16.79 -23.34 2.16
CA ARG A 47 15.88 -22.28 1.73
C ARG A 47 15.48 -21.36 2.88
N PHE A 48 15.19 -20.12 2.52
CA PHE A 48 14.41 -19.19 3.33
C PHE A 48 12.96 -19.25 2.87
N VAL A 49 12.05 -19.61 3.76
CA VAL A 49 10.60 -19.63 3.52
C VAL A 49 10.00 -18.39 4.16
N PHE A 50 9.30 -17.58 3.36
CA PHE A 50 8.72 -16.31 3.81
C PHE A 50 7.25 -16.50 4.18
N LEU A 51 6.88 -16.01 5.36
CA LEU A 51 5.55 -16.06 5.93
C LEU A 51 5.12 -14.65 6.32
N LEU A 52 3.88 -14.28 6.01
CA LEU A 52 3.21 -13.10 6.55
C LEU A 52 2.06 -13.59 7.43
N GLY A 53 2.17 -13.40 8.74
CA GLY A 53 1.37 -14.17 9.70
C GLY A 53 1.60 -15.67 9.50
N GLU A 54 0.54 -16.40 9.16
CA GLU A 54 0.59 -17.84 8.83
C GLU A 54 0.61 -18.13 7.32
N ARG A 55 0.53 -17.10 6.47
CA ARG A 55 0.41 -17.26 5.02
C ARG A 55 1.76 -17.47 4.35
N PRO A 56 1.99 -18.60 3.63
CA PRO A 56 3.20 -18.81 2.85
C PRO A 56 3.23 -17.93 1.61
N LEU A 57 4.31 -17.16 1.46
CA LEU A 57 4.52 -16.24 0.34
C LEU A 57 5.49 -16.79 -0.71
N GLY A 58 6.33 -17.74 -0.32
CA GLY A 58 7.30 -18.36 -1.22
C GLY A 58 8.59 -18.78 -0.50
N ALA A 59 9.54 -19.28 -1.27
CA ALA A 59 10.84 -19.68 -0.75
C ALA A 59 11.99 -19.39 -1.72
N VAL A 60 13.13 -18.97 -1.18
CA VAL A 60 14.36 -18.68 -1.93
C VAL A 60 15.46 -19.62 -1.45
N ARG A 61 16.15 -20.27 -2.39
CA ARG A 61 17.33 -21.09 -2.08
C ARG A 61 18.49 -20.18 -1.68
N PHE A 62 19.29 -20.61 -0.71
CA PHE A 62 20.58 -19.99 -0.42
C PHE A 62 21.73 -20.91 -0.83
N SER A 63 22.82 -20.32 -1.35
CA SER A 63 24.04 -21.04 -1.66
C SER A 63 25.10 -20.75 -0.59
N GLY A 64 25.57 -21.79 0.09
CA GLY A 64 26.49 -21.64 1.21
C GLY A 64 25.83 -20.99 2.42
N PHE A 65 26.44 -19.91 2.95
CA PHE A 65 26.00 -19.24 4.18
C PHE A 65 25.43 -17.84 3.96
N ARG A 66 25.44 -17.31 2.72
CA ARG A 66 24.98 -15.95 2.45
C ARG A 66 23.53 -15.98 1.94
N PRO A 67 22.67 -15.08 2.41
CA PRO A 67 21.40 -14.84 1.76
C PRO A 67 21.64 -14.50 0.29
N ASP A 68 20.88 -15.14 -0.60
CA ASP A 68 20.80 -14.66 -1.99
C ASP A 68 20.25 -13.22 -1.93
N ARG A 69 20.72 -12.34 -2.82
CA ARG A 69 20.20 -10.97 -2.98
C ARG A 69 18.66 -10.96 -3.03
N LYS A 70 18.09 -12.01 -3.65
CA LYS A 70 16.64 -12.25 -3.70
C LYS A 70 15.95 -12.32 -2.34
N ALA A 71 16.60 -12.89 -1.33
CA ALA A 71 16.02 -13.00 0.02
C ALA A 71 15.90 -11.61 0.67
N ARG A 72 16.92 -10.76 0.51
CA ARG A 72 16.88 -9.37 0.96
C ARG A 72 15.84 -8.56 0.18
N ASP A 73 15.85 -8.65 -1.14
CA ASP A 73 14.89 -7.93 -2.00
C ASP A 73 13.43 -8.29 -1.63
N THR A 74 13.17 -9.57 -1.31
CA THR A 74 11.87 -10.07 -0.82
C THR A 74 11.49 -9.44 0.52
N LEU A 75 12.40 -9.40 1.49
CA LEU A 75 12.13 -8.78 2.79
C LEU A 75 11.89 -7.28 2.67
N GLU A 76 12.69 -6.58 1.86
CA GLU A 76 12.49 -5.16 1.58
C GLU A 76 11.15 -4.91 0.85
N HIS A 77 10.65 -5.89 0.08
CA HIS A 77 9.30 -5.83 -0.51
C HIS A 77 8.22 -5.82 0.53
N LEU A 78 8.28 -6.81 1.42
CA LEU A 78 7.28 -7.02 2.45
C LEU A 78 7.27 -5.85 3.41
N ALA A 79 8.44 -5.35 3.80
CA ALA A 79 8.51 -4.17 4.66
C ALA A 79 7.97 -2.92 3.98
N GLY A 80 8.29 -2.67 2.71
CA GLY A 80 7.72 -1.54 1.96
C GLY A 80 6.18 -1.58 1.94
N TYR A 81 5.62 -2.75 1.62
CA TYR A 81 4.17 -2.98 1.62
C TYR A 81 3.56 -2.73 3.02
N LEU A 82 4.12 -3.35 4.07
CA LEU A 82 3.60 -3.21 5.43
C LEU A 82 3.76 -1.80 6.00
N ASN A 83 4.83 -1.10 5.67
CA ASN A 83 5.02 0.29 6.10
C ASN A 83 3.95 1.21 5.49
N VAL A 84 3.58 0.98 4.22
CA VAL A 84 2.50 1.75 3.59
C VAL A 84 1.14 1.36 4.19
N LEU A 85 0.87 0.06 4.37
CA LEU A 85 -0.35 -0.42 5.03
C LEU A 85 -0.54 0.23 6.41
N ASN A 86 0.54 0.31 7.18
CA ASN A 86 0.58 0.85 8.54
C ASN A 86 0.90 2.35 8.61
N LEU A 87 0.89 3.07 7.48
CA LEU A 87 1.25 4.49 7.47
C LEU A 87 0.33 5.30 8.39
N ALA A 88 0.87 5.87 9.46
CA ALA A 88 0.10 6.66 10.41
C ALA A 88 0.23 8.15 10.10
N ILE A 89 -0.84 8.92 10.28
CA ILE A 89 -0.81 10.38 10.09
C ILE A 89 -0.15 11.01 11.32
N PRO A 90 1.02 11.66 11.20
CA PRO A 90 1.76 12.11 12.39
C PRO A 90 1.14 13.34 13.06
N ASN A 91 0.42 14.18 12.31
CA ASN A 91 -0.24 15.42 12.76
C ASN A 91 -1.32 15.79 11.75
N ASN A 92 -2.61 15.52 12.03
CA ASN A 92 -3.68 15.77 11.05
C ASN A 92 -4.46 17.06 11.36
N ARG A 93 -4.22 18.13 10.58
CA ARG A 93 -5.09 19.32 10.58
C ARG A 93 -6.37 19.13 9.78
N LEU A 94 -6.39 18.18 8.85
CA LEU A 94 -7.50 17.81 7.96
C LEU A 94 -8.32 16.64 8.54
N GLY A 95 -8.47 16.56 9.87
CA GLY A 95 -9.07 15.41 10.57
C GLY A 95 -10.40 14.92 9.95
N LEU A 96 -10.51 13.63 9.59
CA LEU A 96 -11.67 13.00 8.91
C LEU A 96 -12.40 13.90 7.87
N GLU A 97 -11.69 14.71 7.10
CA GLU A 97 -12.26 15.64 6.11
C GLU A 97 -12.50 15.02 4.72
N ILE A 98 -12.41 13.71 4.61
CA ILE A 98 -12.81 12.96 3.42
C ILE A 98 -13.87 11.93 3.80
N ASP A 99 -14.88 11.81 2.96
CA ASP A 99 -15.94 10.81 3.09
C ASP A 99 -15.87 9.87 1.90
N VAL A 100 -16.03 8.56 2.13
CA VAL A 100 -15.79 7.53 1.10
C VAL A 100 -16.96 6.56 1.06
N GLU A 101 -17.53 6.44 -0.13
CA GLU A 101 -18.59 5.48 -0.44
C GLU A 101 -18.11 4.47 -1.49
N LEU A 102 -18.27 3.18 -1.19
CA LEU A 102 -17.92 2.08 -2.07
C LEU A 102 -19.18 1.49 -2.71
N LYS A 103 -19.18 1.40 -4.04
CA LYS A 103 -20.35 0.99 -4.83
C LYS A 103 -19.98 -0.08 -5.84
N ARG A 104 -20.94 -0.91 -6.22
CA ARG A 104 -20.81 -1.83 -7.35
C ARG A 104 -21.15 -1.12 -8.63
N LEU A 105 -20.33 -1.28 -9.68
CA LEU A 105 -20.75 -0.93 -11.03
C LEU A 105 -21.70 -2.01 -11.57
N SER A 106 -23.00 -1.72 -11.63
CA SER A 106 -24.02 -2.65 -12.13
C SER A 106 -24.15 -2.61 -13.66
N GLN A 107 -23.90 -1.45 -14.27
CA GLN A 107 -23.79 -1.30 -15.72
C GLN A 107 -22.51 -0.54 -16.06
N ALA A 108 -21.73 -1.10 -17.00
CA ALA A 108 -20.49 -0.48 -17.46
C ALA A 108 -20.77 0.89 -18.08
N ALA A 109 -19.88 1.85 -17.83
CA ALA A 109 -19.91 3.12 -18.52
C ALA A 109 -19.62 2.93 -20.01
N THR A 110 -20.22 3.79 -20.83
CA THR A 110 -19.87 3.93 -22.24
C THR A 110 -19.15 5.26 -22.43
N LYS A 111 -18.68 5.53 -23.65
CA LYS A 111 -18.08 6.83 -23.98
C LYS A 111 -19.05 8.00 -23.76
N ASP A 112 -20.34 7.76 -23.91
CA ASP A 112 -21.38 8.80 -23.93
C ASP A 112 -22.25 8.81 -22.68
N LYS A 113 -22.17 7.77 -21.84
CA LYS A 113 -22.99 7.65 -20.64
C LYS A 113 -22.17 7.13 -19.47
N PRO A 114 -22.29 7.77 -18.30
CA PRO A 114 -21.69 7.24 -17.10
C PRO A 114 -22.30 5.88 -16.73
N GLY A 115 -21.56 5.07 -15.99
CA GLY A 115 -22.03 3.75 -15.55
C GLY A 115 -23.17 3.85 -14.55
N GLN A 116 -23.86 2.74 -14.28
CA GLN A 116 -24.83 2.68 -13.18
C GLN A 116 -24.20 1.99 -11.98
N THR A 117 -24.47 2.54 -10.80
CA THR A 117 -23.92 2.05 -9.54
C THR A 117 -25.01 1.67 -8.56
N GLU A 118 -24.68 0.71 -7.70
CA GLU A 118 -25.54 0.24 -6.62
C GLU A 118 -24.72 0.17 -5.33
N PRO A 119 -25.35 0.43 -4.16
CA PRO A 119 -24.65 0.36 -2.88
C PRO A 119 -24.18 -1.07 -2.60
N LEU A 120 -23.03 -1.19 -1.94
CA LEU A 120 -22.52 -2.47 -1.47
C LEU A 120 -22.94 -2.74 -0.03
N SER A 121 -23.02 -4.03 0.32
CA SER A 121 -23.26 -4.45 1.70
C SER A 121 -21.96 -4.42 2.51
N VAL A 122 -22.07 -4.19 3.81
CA VAL A 122 -20.95 -4.19 4.76
C VAL A 122 -21.02 -5.45 5.63
N GLU A 123 -19.91 -6.17 5.76
CA GLU A 123 -19.73 -7.35 6.62
C GLU A 123 -18.46 -7.14 7.45
N ASN A 124 -18.56 -7.14 8.79
CA ASN A 124 -17.41 -7.00 9.70
C ASN A 124 -16.46 -5.84 9.34
N GLU A 125 -17.03 -4.66 9.06
CA GLU A 125 -16.30 -3.43 8.65
C GLU A 125 -15.70 -3.45 7.24
N ALA A 126 -15.74 -4.58 6.54
CA ALA A 126 -15.35 -4.69 5.13
C ALA A 126 -16.57 -4.57 4.20
N VAL A 127 -16.36 -4.03 3.01
CA VAL A 127 -17.40 -3.98 1.98
C VAL A 127 -17.34 -5.26 1.16
N LEU A 128 -18.47 -5.97 1.06
CA LEU A 128 -18.57 -7.25 0.36
C LEU A 128 -18.72 -7.06 -1.15
N LEU A 129 -17.81 -7.63 -1.92
CA LEU A 129 -17.84 -7.62 -3.38
C LEU A 129 -17.75 -9.06 -3.92
N ALA A 130 -18.60 -9.41 -4.88
CA ALA A 130 -18.48 -10.71 -5.53
C ALA A 130 -17.27 -10.75 -6.46
N ASN A 131 -16.59 -11.90 -6.51
CA ASN A 131 -15.39 -12.12 -7.32
C ASN A 131 -15.60 -11.71 -8.79
N GLY A 132 -14.68 -10.89 -9.32
CA GLY A 132 -14.72 -10.40 -10.70
C GLY A 132 -15.77 -9.32 -10.96
N ARG A 133 -16.34 -8.72 -9.91
CA ARG A 133 -17.22 -7.56 -10.03
C ARG A 133 -16.42 -6.26 -9.92
N ASN A 134 -16.98 -5.24 -10.57
CA ASN A 134 -16.36 -3.94 -10.68
C ASN A 134 -16.74 -3.05 -9.49
N LEU A 135 -15.76 -2.36 -8.93
CA LEU A 135 -15.90 -1.41 -7.84
C LEU A 135 -15.89 0.03 -8.38
N VAL A 136 -16.72 0.87 -7.78
CA VAL A 136 -16.67 2.33 -7.89
C VAL A 136 -16.39 2.90 -6.51
N ILE A 137 -15.48 3.86 -6.46
CA ILE A 137 -15.08 4.56 -5.23
C ILE A 137 -15.44 6.03 -5.42
N ASP A 138 -16.36 6.52 -4.60
CA ASP A 138 -16.69 7.94 -4.54
C ASP A 138 -16.03 8.55 -3.30
N VAL A 139 -15.17 9.54 -3.51
CA VAL A 139 -14.50 10.28 -2.43
C VAL A 139 -15.00 11.71 -2.44
N THR A 140 -15.66 12.12 -1.37
CA THR A 140 -16.17 13.49 -1.19
C THR A 140 -15.19 14.30 -0.36
N ASN A 141 -14.76 15.46 -0.88
CA ASN A 141 -13.99 16.42 -0.10
C ASN A 141 -14.92 17.17 0.87
N ARG A 142 -14.81 16.91 2.18
CA ARG A 142 -15.55 17.62 3.25
C ARG A 142 -14.74 18.75 3.87
N SER A 143 -13.49 18.93 3.46
CA SER A 143 -12.62 20.01 3.92
C SER A 143 -13.12 21.36 3.45
N GLN A 144 -12.69 22.41 4.15
CA GLN A 144 -12.86 23.81 3.71
C GLN A 144 -11.83 24.21 2.65
N VAL A 145 -10.80 23.39 2.40
CA VAL A 145 -9.79 23.64 1.37
C VAL A 145 -9.87 22.61 0.23
N PRO A 146 -9.42 22.96 -0.99
CA PRO A 146 -9.28 21.97 -2.06
C PRO A 146 -8.26 20.88 -1.71
N LEU A 147 -8.55 19.62 -2.05
CA LEU A 147 -7.69 18.47 -1.76
C LEU A 147 -7.38 17.67 -3.03
N TYR A 148 -6.12 17.28 -3.19
CA TYR A 148 -5.72 16.23 -4.12
C TYR A 148 -6.05 14.86 -3.50
N ILE A 149 -6.82 14.05 -4.22
CA ILE A 149 -7.30 12.75 -3.76
C ILE A 149 -6.55 11.63 -4.48
N TYR A 150 -6.05 10.67 -3.72
CA TYR A 150 -5.32 9.50 -4.22
C TYR A 150 -5.88 8.24 -3.57
N VAL A 151 -5.96 7.15 -4.33
CA VAL A 151 -6.33 5.84 -3.81
C VAL A 151 -5.26 4.85 -4.19
N LEU A 152 -4.76 4.11 -3.20
CA LEU A 152 -3.84 2.99 -3.40
C LEU A 152 -4.60 1.69 -3.08
N ASP A 153 -4.45 0.72 -3.98
CA ASP A 153 -4.91 -0.65 -3.81
C ASP A 153 -3.76 -1.53 -3.33
N LEU A 154 -3.97 -2.19 -2.19
CA LEU A 154 -3.04 -3.13 -1.58
C LEU A 154 -3.70 -4.52 -1.59
N ASP A 155 -3.26 -5.35 -2.52
CA ASP A 155 -3.86 -6.66 -2.75
C ASP A 155 -3.13 -7.80 -2.02
N GLU A 156 -3.71 -8.99 -2.10
CA GLU A 156 -3.14 -10.20 -1.52
C GLU A 156 -1.82 -10.65 -2.19
N GLU A 157 -1.48 -10.20 -3.39
CA GLU A 157 -0.21 -10.52 -4.05
C GLU A 157 0.95 -9.65 -3.53
N ILE A 158 0.70 -8.83 -2.49
CA ILE A 158 1.65 -7.87 -1.93
C ILE A 158 2.05 -6.86 -3.01
N ARG A 159 1.09 -6.48 -3.85
CA ARG A 159 1.22 -5.39 -4.81
C ARG A 159 0.65 -4.12 -4.21
N LEU A 160 1.19 -2.98 -4.62
CA LEU A 160 0.62 -1.67 -4.38
C LEU A 160 0.44 -0.98 -5.72
N ALA A 161 -0.80 -0.62 -6.05
CA ALA A 161 -1.12 0.04 -7.31
C ALA A 161 -1.95 1.31 -7.07
N PRO A 162 -1.61 2.45 -7.69
CA PRO A 162 -2.44 3.64 -7.65
C PRO A 162 -3.69 3.43 -8.51
N LEU A 163 -4.84 3.75 -7.94
CA LEU A 163 -6.11 3.85 -8.65
C LEU A 163 -6.34 5.32 -9.01
N HIS A 164 -6.32 5.60 -10.32
CA HIS A 164 -6.43 6.97 -10.80
C HIS A 164 -7.89 7.41 -10.94
N PRO A 165 -8.23 8.66 -10.55
CA PRO A 165 -9.57 9.18 -10.81
C PRO A 165 -9.81 9.34 -12.30
N ALA A 166 -11.04 9.03 -12.75
CA ALA A 166 -11.40 9.10 -14.17
C ALA A 166 -11.37 10.56 -14.69
N SER A 167 -11.73 11.52 -13.84
CA SER A 167 -11.65 12.95 -14.13
C SER A 167 -10.77 13.66 -13.10
N GLY A 168 -9.86 14.53 -13.55
CA GLY A 168 -9.14 15.42 -12.64
C GLY A 168 -7.83 14.88 -12.08
N TYR A 169 -7.16 13.96 -12.78
CA TYR A 169 -5.77 13.63 -12.45
C TYR A 169 -4.91 14.91 -12.39
N GLY A 170 -4.25 15.13 -11.26
CA GLY A 170 -3.45 16.33 -11.01
C GLY A 170 -4.27 17.62 -10.75
N LYS A 171 -5.58 17.52 -10.51
CA LYS A 171 -6.43 18.65 -10.09
C LYS A 171 -6.97 18.39 -8.67
N PRO A 172 -7.02 19.43 -7.81
CA PRO A 172 -7.61 19.28 -6.49
C PRO A 172 -9.14 19.32 -6.58
N ALA A 173 -9.81 18.46 -5.83
CA ALA A 173 -11.25 18.47 -5.62
C ALA A 173 -11.62 19.65 -4.71
N LYS A 174 -12.58 20.47 -5.13
CA LYS A 174 -13.09 21.60 -4.33
C LYS A 174 -13.87 21.11 -3.10
N PRO A 175 -14.06 21.95 -2.08
CA PRO A 175 -15.00 21.65 -0.99
C PRO A 175 -16.36 21.21 -1.52
N GLY A 176 -16.84 20.04 -1.05
CA GLY A 176 -18.09 19.41 -1.45
C GLY A 176 -18.06 18.65 -2.78
N GLU A 177 -16.96 18.69 -3.53
CA GLU A 177 -16.82 17.94 -4.79
C GLU A 177 -16.62 16.45 -4.53
N VAL A 178 -17.19 15.62 -5.40
CA VAL A 178 -17.06 14.16 -5.39
C VAL A 178 -16.15 13.74 -6.52
N VAL A 179 -15.10 12.99 -6.17
CA VAL A 179 -14.20 12.35 -7.13
C VAL A 179 -14.58 10.87 -7.23
N SER A 180 -15.03 10.46 -8.42
CA SER A 180 -15.41 9.07 -8.70
C SER A 180 -14.29 8.32 -9.44
N ILE A 181 -13.98 7.13 -8.96
CA ILE A 181 -12.92 6.24 -9.46
C ILE A 181 -13.56 4.90 -9.85
N GLY A 182 -13.16 4.31 -10.98
CA GLY A 182 -13.76 3.05 -11.47
C GLY A 182 -15.10 3.21 -12.20
N TYR A 183 -15.54 4.46 -12.40
CA TYR A 183 -16.85 4.80 -12.95
C TYR A 183 -16.87 5.05 -14.47
N GLY A 184 -15.71 5.35 -15.08
CA GLY A 184 -15.59 5.69 -16.50
C GLY A 184 -15.19 4.48 -17.37
N PRO A 185 -15.27 4.61 -18.71
CA PRO A 185 -14.89 3.53 -19.62
C PRO A 185 -13.38 3.22 -19.59
N ASP A 186 -12.55 4.18 -19.17
CA ASP A 186 -11.09 4.10 -19.22
C ASP A 186 -10.47 3.44 -17.98
N ILE A 187 -11.20 3.44 -16.86
CA ILE A 187 -10.71 2.91 -15.58
C ILE A 187 -11.80 2.04 -14.98
N VAL A 188 -11.54 0.73 -14.95
CA VAL A 188 -12.39 -0.27 -14.32
C VAL A 188 -11.59 -0.93 -13.20
N ILE A 189 -12.10 -0.86 -11.97
CA ILE A 189 -11.47 -1.50 -10.82
C ILE A 189 -12.15 -2.85 -10.63
N THR A 190 -11.41 -3.94 -10.81
CA THR A 190 -11.94 -5.30 -10.65
C THR A 190 -11.13 -6.02 -9.59
N PHE A 191 -11.82 -6.56 -8.60
CA PHE A 191 -11.20 -7.37 -7.56
C PHE A 191 -11.46 -8.85 -7.79
N THR A 192 -10.45 -9.66 -7.55
CA THR A 192 -10.55 -11.12 -7.73
C THR A 192 -9.85 -11.87 -6.62
N THR A 193 -10.50 -12.93 -6.14
CA THR A 193 -9.87 -13.90 -5.22
C THR A 193 -8.71 -14.61 -5.92
N LEU A 194 -7.64 -14.92 -5.19
CA LEU A 194 -6.57 -15.74 -5.74
C LEU A 194 -7.08 -17.13 -6.15
N LYS A 195 -6.36 -17.78 -7.05
CA LYS A 195 -6.73 -19.09 -7.57
C LYS A 195 -6.75 -20.13 -6.43
N GLY A 196 -7.95 -20.61 -6.10
CA GLY A 196 -8.16 -21.66 -5.10
C GLY A 196 -8.62 -21.15 -3.74
N GLN A 197 -8.63 -19.84 -3.52
CA GLN A 197 -9.22 -19.23 -2.33
C GLN A 197 -10.73 -19.00 -2.50
N LYS A 198 -11.47 -19.06 -1.39
CA LYS A 198 -12.92 -18.76 -1.35
C LYS A 198 -13.20 -17.28 -1.16
N GLU A 199 -12.28 -16.60 -0.48
CA GLU A 199 -12.35 -15.18 -0.18
C GLU A 199 -10.95 -14.55 -0.21
N SER A 200 -10.90 -13.26 -0.48
CA SER A 200 -9.71 -12.41 -0.31
C SER A 200 -10.08 -11.08 0.33
N ILE A 201 -9.13 -10.43 0.97
CA ILE A 201 -9.29 -9.07 1.48
C ILE A 201 -8.26 -8.16 0.83
N ASP A 202 -8.75 -7.08 0.25
CA ASP A 202 -7.94 -6.05 -0.39
C ASP A 202 -8.12 -4.74 0.40
N ASP A 203 -7.00 -4.08 0.72
CA ASP A 203 -6.98 -2.86 1.52
C ASP A 203 -6.86 -1.63 0.61
N LEU A 204 -7.82 -0.72 0.70
CA LEU A 204 -7.79 0.57 0.04
C LEU A 204 -7.29 1.64 1.01
N LEU A 205 -6.19 2.28 0.64
CA LEU A 205 -5.68 3.47 1.31
C LEU A 205 -6.10 4.71 0.51
N ILE A 206 -7.02 5.51 1.06
CA ILE A 206 -7.50 6.75 0.44
C ILE A 206 -6.84 7.94 1.13
N PHE A 207 -6.09 8.72 0.35
CA PHE A 207 -5.39 9.91 0.81
C PHE A 207 -6.04 11.19 0.30
N GLY A 208 -6.06 12.22 1.14
CA GLY A 208 -6.33 13.60 0.76
C GLY A 208 -5.13 14.47 1.14
N SER A 209 -4.63 15.29 0.22
CA SER A 209 -3.46 16.15 0.45
C SER A 209 -3.71 17.56 -0.07
N VAL A 210 -3.21 18.58 0.62
CA VAL A 210 -3.30 19.97 0.15
C VAL A 210 -2.41 20.24 -1.06
N ASN A 211 -1.30 19.50 -1.18
CA ASN A 211 -0.37 19.59 -2.31
C ASN A 211 -0.41 18.30 -3.15
N PRO A 212 -0.14 18.41 -4.46
CA PRO A 212 -0.05 17.23 -5.31
C PRO A 212 1.16 16.36 -4.94
N ILE A 213 1.07 15.09 -5.29
CA ILE A 213 2.16 14.12 -5.24
C ILE A 213 2.46 13.63 -6.66
N ASP A 214 3.64 13.07 -6.87
CA ASP A 214 3.94 12.26 -8.04
C ASP A 214 3.57 10.79 -7.74
N PRO A 215 2.58 10.20 -8.41
CA PRO A 215 2.15 8.84 -8.13
C PRO A 215 2.92 7.76 -8.89
N ALA A 216 3.72 8.12 -9.90
CA ALA A 216 4.52 7.14 -10.65
C ALA A 216 5.45 6.24 -9.81
N PRO A 217 6.07 6.72 -8.71
CA PRO A 217 6.91 5.91 -7.82
C PRO A 217 6.12 5.28 -6.67
N LEU A 218 4.82 5.55 -6.58
CA LEU A 218 3.91 4.92 -5.60
C LEU A 218 3.38 3.59 -6.16
N MET A 219 4.28 2.78 -6.71
CA MET A 219 3.95 1.48 -7.26
C MET A 219 4.92 0.45 -6.71
N LEU A 220 4.37 -0.62 -6.16
CA LEU A 220 5.11 -1.82 -5.81
C LEU A 220 4.53 -2.95 -6.66
N PRO A 221 5.29 -3.56 -7.58
CA PRO A 221 4.77 -4.67 -8.38
C PRO A 221 4.49 -5.89 -7.50
N ALA A 222 3.91 -6.95 -8.06
CA ALA A 222 3.64 -8.16 -7.26
C ALA A 222 4.95 -8.76 -6.70
N LEU A 223 4.86 -9.50 -5.58
CA LEU A 223 6.04 -10.09 -4.98
C LEU A 223 6.77 -11.02 -5.97
N GLY A 224 8.06 -10.76 -6.18
CA GLY A 224 8.91 -11.51 -7.11
C GLY A 224 9.03 -10.89 -8.52
N GLU A 225 8.25 -9.86 -8.81
CA GLU A 225 8.39 -9.06 -10.03
C GLU A 225 9.49 -8.00 -9.89
N LYS A 226 10.01 -7.53 -11.04
CA LYS A 226 11.08 -6.54 -11.08
C LYS A 226 10.54 -5.15 -10.73
N ARG A 227 11.09 -4.53 -9.68
CA ARG A 227 10.79 -3.13 -9.36
C ARG A 227 11.36 -2.17 -10.39
N LEU A 228 10.61 -1.11 -10.67
CA LEU A 228 11.10 0.04 -11.42
C LEU A 228 12.10 0.82 -10.56
N VAL A 229 13.12 1.39 -11.20
CA VAL A 229 14.09 2.25 -10.52
C VAL A 229 13.45 3.62 -10.33
N VAL A 230 13.34 4.05 -9.08
CA VAL A 230 12.86 5.39 -8.72
C VAL A 230 14.05 6.34 -8.73
N ASN A 231 14.04 7.35 -9.61
CA ASN A 231 15.14 8.32 -9.75
C ASN A 231 15.12 9.42 -8.67
N ASP A 232 13.97 9.68 -8.06
CA ASP A 232 13.80 10.66 -6.99
C ASP A 232 13.38 9.94 -5.70
N LEU A 233 14.32 9.69 -4.79
CA LEU A 233 14.03 8.91 -3.59
C LEU A 233 13.28 9.70 -2.51
N PHE A 234 13.28 11.03 -2.59
CA PHE A 234 12.77 11.91 -1.54
C PHE A 234 11.47 12.64 -1.92
N GLY A 235 11.13 12.66 -3.21
CA GLY A 235 9.86 13.16 -3.72
C GLY A 235 9.87 14.64 -4.10
N THR A 236 8.81 15.02 -4.80
CA THR A 236 8.68 16.32 -5.50
C THR A 236 8.29 17.48 -4.58
N GLY A 237 8.24 17.25 -3.27
CA GLY A 237 8.19 18.30 -2.24
C GLY A 237 7.05 18.17 -1.24
N SER A 238 6.00 17.40 -1.54
CA SER A 238 4.88 17.26 -0.61
C SER A 238 5.14 16.20 0.46
N ARG A 239 4.59 16.43 1.65
CA ARG A 239 4.73 15.60 2.84
C ARG A 239 4.18 14.20 2.63
N LEU A 240 3.01 14.08 2.00
CA LEU A 240 2.44 12.79 1.65
C LEU A 240 3.39 11.99 0.73
N ASP A 241 3.95 12.63 -0.30
CA ASP A 241 4.91 11.99 -1.23
C ASP A 241 6.16 11.50 -0.47
N ARG A 242 6.70 12.33 0.44
CA ARG A 242 7.85 11.97 1.27
C ARG A 242 7.55 10.83 2.23
N ASP A 243 6.41 10.87 2.92
CA ASP A 243 6.00 9.85 3.89
C ASP A 243 5.79 8.50 3.19
N LEU A 244 5.16 8.49 2.01
CA LEU A 244 4.99 7.28 1.20
C LEU A 244 6.30 6.72 0.66
N ARG A 245 7.20 7.57 0.13
CA ARG A 245 8.53 7.12 -0.33
C ARG A 245 9.39 6.62 0.81
N THR A 246 9.32 7.26 1.98
CA THR A 246 10.00 6.80 3.19
C THR A 246 9.47 5.43 3.60
N ALA A 247 8.16 5.22 3.55
CA ALA A 247 7.56 3.91 3.83
C ALA A 247 8.03 2.82 2.85
N LEU A 248 8.09 3.14 1.55
CA LEU A 248 8.50 2.20 0.50
C LEU A 248 10.01 1.90 0.48
N THR A 249 10.85 2.87 0.84
CA THR A 249 12.32 2.79 0.66
C THR A 249 13.10 2.70 1.97
N GLY A 250 12.49 3.08 3.09
CA GLY A 250 13.14 3.20 4.40
C GLY A 250 14.10 4.38 4.50
N GLN A 251 14.21 5.19 3.44
CA GLN A 251 15.10 6.35 3.42
C GLN A 251 14.36 7.55 3.98
N VAL A 252 14.81 8.03 5.14
CA VAL A 252 14.29 9.24 5.76
C VAL A 252 14.99 10.44 5.13
N PRO A 253 14.24 11.48 4.69
CA PRO A 253 14.84 12.72 4.21
C PRO A 253 15.73 13.38 5.27
N ASP A 254 16.82 14.02 4.87
CA ASP A 254 17.67 14.75 5.81
C ASP A 254 16.96 16.01 6.35
N ALA A 255 17.50 16.61 7.43
CA ALA A 255 16.90 17.79 8.03
C ALA A 255 16.90 19.04 7.10
N ALA A 256 17.73 19.06 6.06
CA ALA A 256 17.78 20.17 5.09
C ALA A 256 16.61 20.11 4.10
N THR A 257 16.03 18.93 3.90
CA THR A 257 14.75 18.75 3.22
C THR A 257 13.57 19.02 4.15
N ALA A 258 13.55 20.19 4.80
CA ALA A 258 12.43 20.58 5.67
C ALA A 258 11.08 20.46 4.94
N LEU A 259 10.07 19.96 5.65
CA LEU A 259 8.69 19.87 5.17
C LEU A 259 7.97 21.18 5.47
N ASP A 260 7.13 21.65 4.54
CA ASP A 260 6.27 22.80 4.79
C ASP A 260 5.29 22.47 5.94
N PRO A 261 5.27 23.24 7.05
CA PRO A 261 4.33 23.02 8.15
C PRO A 261 2.86 23.15 7.76
N GLN A 262 2.55 23.76 6.61
CA GLN A 262 1.19 23.87 6.07
C GLN A 262 0.79 22.67 5.21
N ASP A 263 1.75 21.80 4.85
CA ASP A 263 1.50 20.66 3.98
C ASP A 263 0.91 19.48 4.75
N SER A 264 -0.40 19.55 4.91
CA SER A 264 -1.20 18.58 5.63
C SER A 264 -1.80 17.55 4.68
N TRP A 265 -1.89 16.31 5.17
CA TRP A 265 -2.55 15.22 4.48
C TRP A 265 -3.32 14.33 5.46
N ILE A 266 -4.31 13.61 4.94
CA ILE A 266 -5.18 12.67 5.63
C ILE A 266 -5.13 11.31 4.93
N LEU A 267 -5.34 10.24 5.70
CA LEU A 267 -5.56 8.88 5.25
C LEU A 267 -6.83 8.29 5.87
N LEU A 268 -7.62 7.63 5.04
CA LEU A 268 -8.75 6.80 5.40
C LEU A 268 -8.57 5.41 4.79
N ARG A 269 -8.85 4.37 5.59
CA ARG A 269 -8.73 2.97 5.18
C ARG A 269 -10.10 2.35 4.91
N ARG A 270 -10.19 1.49 3.90
CA ARG A 270 -11.36 0.64 3.64
C ARG A 270 -10.90 -0.75 3.24
N ALA A 271 -11.50 -1.78 3.83
CA ALA A 271 -11.29 -3.16 3.42
C ALA A 271 -12.39 -3.57 2.43
N VAL A 272 -12.01 -4.31 1.38
CA VAL A 272 -12.92 -4.93 0.42
C VAL A 272 -12.79 -6.43 0.57
N LEU A 273 -13.86 -7.08 1.03
CA LEU A 273 -13.95 -8.54 1.12
C LEU A 273 -14.48 -9.08 -0.21
N VAL A 274 -13.65 -9.83 -0.93
CA VAL A 274 -14.00 -10.42 -2.22
C VAL A 274 -14.36 -11.88 -1.99
N ARG A 275 -15.55 -12.32 -2.43
CA ARG A 275 -16.02 -13.70 -2.23
C ARG A 275 -16.53 -14.34 -3.52
N ARG A 276 -16.26 -15.62 -3.72
CA ARG A 276 -16.75 -16.41 -4.87
C ARG A 276 -18.23 -16.75 -4.79
#